data_AF-A0A1F6GCM1-F1
#
_entry.id   AF-A0A1F6GCM1-F1
#
_cell.length_a   1.000
_cell.length_b   1.000
_cell.length_c   1.000
_cell.angle_alpha   90.00
_cell.angle_beta   90.00
_cell.angle_gamma   90.00
#
_symmetry.space_group_name_H-M   'P 1'
#
loop_
_entity.id
_entity.type
_entity.pdbx_description
1 polymer ?
#
loop_
_entity_poly.entity_id
_entity_poly.type
_entity_poly.pdbx_seq_one_letter_code
_entity_poly.pdbx_strand_id
1 'polypeptide(L)' 'MFNDVKTQKMYEALRKLKGISIEVGGKENMKIVCLSNHNKYPLPVKHPKIKQAMVEKFAKWLEQNNICLRDEFRALL' A
#
# COMPACT_ATOMS: atom_id res chain seq x y z
N MET A 1 13.47 -2.15 -9.26
CA MET A 1 12.52 -1.06 -9.59
C MET A 1 11.11 -1.62 -9.56
N PHE A 2 10.16 -0.84 -9.05
CA PHE A 2 8.74 -1.15 -9.16
C PHE A 2 8.25 -0.71 -10.55
N ASN A 3 7.15 -1.26 -11.02
CA ASN A 3 6.44 -0.76 -12.20
C ASN A 3 5.09 -0.16 -11.77
N ASP A 4 4.34 0.41 -12.71
CA ASP A 4 2.95 0.75 -12.43
C ASP A 4 2.17 -0.51 -12.06
N VAL A 5 1.54 -0.51 -10.88
CA VAL A 5 0.82 -1.68 -10.35
C VAL A 5 -0.67 -1.47 -10.53
N LYS A 6 -1.40 -2.50 -10.98
CA LYS A 6 -2.86 -2.46 -11.01
C LYS A 6 -3.42 -2.30 -9.60
N THR A 7 -4.40 -1.42 -9.43
CA THR A 7 -5.01 -1.13 -8.13
C THR A 7 -5.57 -2.39 -7.46
N GLN A 8 -6.14 -3.32 -8.24
CA GLN A 8 -6.60 -4.62 -7.74
C GLN A 8 -5.45 -5.46 -7.17
N LYS A 9 -4.32 -5.57 -7.89
CA LYS A 9 -3.14 -6.33 -7.44
C LYS A 9 -2.53 -5.73 -6.18
N MET A 10 -2.51 -4.40 -6.10
CA MET A 10 -2.12 -3.69 -4.88
C MET A 10 -3.02 -4.07 -3.70
N TYR A 11 -4.35 -4.06 -3.89
CA TYR A 11 -5.30 -4.48 -2.86
C TYR A 11 -5.06 -5.92 -2.38
N GLU A 12 -4.80 -6.85 -3.31
CA GLU A 12 -4.48 -8.23 -2.97
C GLU A 12 -3.19 -8.35 -2.16
N ALA A 13 -2.14 -7.61 -2.54
CA ALA A 13 -0.90 -7.55 -1.78
C ALA A 13 -1.13 -7.01 -0.36
N LEU A 14 -1.90 -5.92 -0.23
CA LEU A 14 -2.24 -5.32 1.05
C LEU A 14 -3.03 -6.26 1.96
N ARG A 15 -3.95 -7.07 1.43
CA ARG A 15 -4.69 -8.06 2.22
C ARG A 15 -3.80 -9.18 2.78
N LYS A 16 -2.64 -9.42 2.16
CA LYS A 16 -1.64 -10.39 2.65
C LYS A 16 -0.75 -9.80 3.75
N LEU A 17 -0.64 -8.47 3.84
CA LEU A 17 0.14 -7.81 4.87
C LEU A 17 -0.57 -7.90 6.22
N LYS A 18 0.18 -8.29 7.26
CA LYS A 18 -0.27 -8.25 8.65
C LYS A 18 0.15 -6.92 9.28
N GLY A 19 -0.63 -6.42 10.24
CA GLY A 19 -0.30 -5.17 10.94
C GLY A 19 -0.81 -3.89 10.25
N ILE A 20 -1.63 -4.00 9.22
CA ILE A 20 -2.33 -2.87 8.60
C ILE A 20 -3.85 -3.06 8.62
N SER A 21 -4.56 -1.95 8.65
CA SER A 21 -6.00 -1.86 8.42
C SER A 21 -6.27 -1.00 7.20
N ILE A 22 -7.27 -1.37 6.40
CA ILE A 22 -7.61 -0.66 5.18
C ILE A 22 -8.92 0.11 5.43
N GLU A 23 -8.84 1.43 5.56
CA GLU A 23 -10.00 2.32 5.69
C GLU A 23 -10.38 2.85 4.30
N VAL A 24 -11.54 2.46 3.78
CA VAL A 24 -12.05 2.97 2.48
C VAL A 24 -12.84 4.25 2.74
N GLY A 25 -12.24 5.40 2.41
CA GLY A 25 -12.80 6.73 2.66
C GLY A 25 -13.70 7.26 1.52
N GLY A 26 -14.48 6.39 0.89
CA GLY A 26 -15.34 6.70 -0.26
C GLY A 26 -14.97 5.97 -1.56
N LYS A 27 -15.59 6.36 -2.69
CA LYS A 27 -15.46 5.66 -3.98
C LYS A 27 -14.06 5.72 -4.63
N GLU A 28 -13.19 6.64 -4.21
CA GLU A 28 -11.96 6.96 -4.95
C GLU A 28 -10.68 7.02 -4.09
N ASN A 29 -10.82 7.03 -2.76
CA ASN A 29 -9.70 7.21 -1.83
C ASN A 29 -9.69 6.12 -0.77
N MET A 30 -8.55 5.44 -0.66
CA MET A 30 -8.28 4.45 0.37
C MET A 30 -7.21 4.98 1.31
N LYS A 31 -7.28 4.60 2.58
CA LYS A 31 -6.26 4.90 3.58
C LYS A 31 -5.77 3.59 4.19
N ILE A 32 -4.47 3.39 4.18
CA ILE A 32 -3.83 2.30 4.92
C ILE A 32 -3.49 2.85 6.30
N VAL A 33 -3.94 2.18 7.35
CA VAL A 33 -3.60 2.51 8.73
C VAL A 33 -2.66 1.44 9.26
N CYS A 34 -1.49 1.85 9.76
CA CYS A 34 -0.61 0.96 10.50
C CYS A 34 -1.22 0.70 11.88
N LEU A 35 -1.40 -0.57 12.25
CA LEU A 35 -1.95 -0.93 13.56
C LEU A 35 -0.96 -0.68 14.70
N SER A 36 0.35 -0.70 14.42
CA SER A 36 1.37 -0.56 15.47
C SER A 36 1.53 0.87 15.98
N ASN A 37 1.31 1.89 15.13
CA ASN A 37 1.55 3.29 15.49
C ASN A 37 0.46 4.24 14.99
N HIS A 38 -0.64 3.70 14.47
CA HIS A 38 -1.78 4.44 13.93
C HIS A 38 -1.44 5.43 12.81
N ASN A 39 -0.26 5.32 12.18
CA ASN A 39 0.07 6.13 11.01
C ASN A 39 -0.85 5.80 9.85
N LYS A 40 -1.25 6.84 9.12
CA LYS A 40 -2.16 6.71 7.98
C LYS A 40 -1.43 7.06 6.69
N TYR A 41 -1.54 6.20 5.68
CA TYR A 41 -1.04 6.42 4.34
C TYR A 41 -2.20 6.55 3.34
N PRO A 42 -2.38 7.71 2.69
CA PRO A 42 -3.39 7.87 1.67
C PRO A 42 -2.97 7.18 0.36
N LEU A 43 -3.84 6.34 -0.17
CA LEU A 43 -3.66 5.65 -1.45
C LEU A 43 -4.83 5.99 -2.38
N PRO A 44 -4.61 6.79 -3.44
CA PRO A 44 -5.64 7.08 -4.42
C PRO A 44 -5.91 5.84 -5.27
N VAL A 45 -7.17 5.40 -5.28
CA VAL A 45 -7.64 4.21 -6.01
C VAL A 45 -8.55 4.57 -7.18
N LYS A 46 -8.70 5.87 -7.46
CA LYS A 46 -9.42 6.44 -8.61
C LYS A 46 -8.95 5.89 -9.96
N HIS A 47 -7.67 5.57 -10.06
CA HIS A 47 -7.08 5.08 -11.30
C HIS A 47 -6.96 3.55 -11.29
N PRO A 48 -7.04 2.89 -12.46
CA PRO A 48 -6.87 1.45 -12.56
C PRO A 48 -5.43 1.00 -12.25
N LYS A 49 -4.48 1.92 -12.25
CA LYS A 49 -3.06 1.69 -11.94
C LYS A 49 -2.54 2.75 -10.96
N ILE A 50 -1.73 2.30 -10.03
CA ILE A 50 -0.96 3.11 -9.09
C ILE A 50 0.43 3.31 -9.71
N LYS A 51 0.84 4.57 -9.82
CA LYS A 51 2.13 4.92 -10.43
C LYS A 51 3.29 4.31 -9.64
N GLN A 52 4.33 3.85 -10.33
CA GLN A 52 5.56 3.34 -9.72
C GLN A 52 6.05 4.21 -8.55
N ALA A 53 6.17 5.52 -8.75
CA ALA A 53 6.68 6.43 -7.72
C ALA A 53 5.86 6.41 -6.42
N MET A 54 4.56 6.14 -6.52
CA MET A 54 3.68 6.02 -5.36
C MET A 54 3.82 4.66 -4.69
N VAL A 55 3.97 3.58 -5.47
CA VAL A 55 4.29 2.24 -4.95
C VAL A 55 5.62 2.26 -4.20
N GLU A 56 6.64 2.94 -4.72
CA GLU A 56 7.95 3.09 -4.06
C GLU A 56 7.87 3.86 -2.74
N LYS A 57 7.09 4.95 -2.72
CA LYS A 57 6.83 5.72 -1.50
C LYS A 57 6.08 4.88 -0.47
N PHE A 58 5.10 4.09 -0.91
CA PHE A 58 4.34 3.22 -0.02
C PHE A 58 5.21 2.08 0.54
N ALA A 59 6.04 1.45 -0.30
CA ALA A 59 6.98 0.44 0.15
C ALA A 59 7.97 0.98 1.20
N LYS A 60 8.47 2.21 1.00
CA LYS A 60 9.31 2.89 2.00
C LYS A 60 8.55 3.16 3.29
N TRP A 61 7.28 3.56 3.19
CA TRP A 61 6.43 3.76 4.36
C TRP A 61 6.23 2.45 5.13
N LEU A 62 5.96 1.31 4.45
CA LEU A 62 5.86 0.00 5.12
C LEU A 62 7.13 -0.36 5.91
N GLU A 63 8.30 -0.13 5.31
CA GLU A 63 9.60 -0.39 5.92
C GLU A 63 9.84 0.51 7.15
N GLN A 64 9.55 1.82 7.03
CA GLN A 64 9.65 2.78 8.15
C GLN A 64 8.73 2.45 9.33
N ASN A 65 7.59 1.81 9.06
CA ASN A 65 6.64 1.40 10.09
C ASN A 65 6.88 -0.04 10.58
N ASN A 66 7.98 -0.70 10.16
CA ASN A 66 8.31 -2.09 10.47
C ASN A 66 7.17 -3.08 10.14
N ILE A 67 6.40 -2.83 9.08
CA ILE A 67 5.27 -3.68 8.68
C ILE A 67 5.75 -4.82 7.77
N CYS A 68 6.52 -4.47 6.74
CA CYS A 68 6.96 -5.37 5.70
C CYS A 68 8.19 -4.78 5.03
N LEU A 69 9.17 -5.63 4.69
CA LEU A 69 10.33 -5.17 3.94
C LEU A 69 9.94 -4.81 2.51
N ARG A 70 10.70 -3.90 1.91
CA ARG A 70 10.48 -3.48 0.52
C ARG A 70 10.53 -4.64 -0.47
N ASP A 71 11.45 -5.58 -0.29
CA ASP A 71 11.60 -6.76 -1.16
C ASP A 71 10.47 -7.77 -1.00
N GLU A 72 9.99 -7.99 0.23
CA GLU A 72 8.82 -8.82 0.49
C GLU A 72 7.56 -8.22 -0.15
N PHE A 73 7.38 -6.90 0.02
CA PHE A 73 6.27 -6.20 -0.60
C PHE A 73 6.34 -6.28 -2.13
N ARG A 74 7.53 -6.19 -2.71
CA ARG A 74 7.74 -6.37 -4.15
C ARG A 74 7.36 -7.77 -4.63
N ALA A 75 7.61 -8.81 -3.84
CA ALA A 75 7.22 -10.18 -4.17
C ALA A 75 5.70 -10.40 -4.15
N LEU A 76 4.95 -9.55 -3.45
CA LEU A 76 3.48 -9.59 -3.40
C LEU A 76 2.80 -8.86 -4.57
N LEU A 77 3.53 -7.96 -5.25
CA LEU A 77 3.02 -7.10 -6.33
C LEU A 77 3.23 -7.65 -7.74
#